data_AF-A0A356XGS6-F1
#
_entry.id   AF-A0A356XGS6-F1
#
_cell.length_a   1.000
_cell.length_b   1.000
_cell.length_c   1.000
_cell.angle_alpha   90.00
_cell.angle_beta   90.00
_cell.angle_gamma   90.00
#
_symmetry.space_group_name_H-M   'P 1'
#
loop_
_entity.id
_entity.type
_entity.pdbx_description
1 polymer ?
#
loop_
_entity_poly.entity_id
_entity_poly.type
_entity_poly.pdbx_seq_one_letter_code
_entity_poly.pdbx_strand_id
1 'polypeptide(L)'
;MRSIRPYQQKIHIQALSYGALAIALVFISTRFTTIPGPIPPGYLNFGDTVIFLCALLLGWKTALVAGALGSMLADISYGAFLYAPITLVVKGLEGAVTGWICMLFDHKFKTAGRKANPGFLLGMLGGAGVMITGYFIAEAFLLGFFDPTFGLVAGISNLPMNFVQGGVSLLAGYLLHFPLMRLVRENGT
;
A
#
# COMPACT_ATOMS: atom_id res chain seq x y z
N MET A 1 -39.07 7.14 3.06
CA MET A 1 -38.12 6.38 2.21
C MET A 1 -37.29 7.36 1.40
N ARG A 2 -35.97 7.46 1.65
CA ARG A 2 -35.09 8.35 0.86
C ARG A 2 -34.87 7.72 -0.51
N SER A 3 -35.55 8.23 -1.53
CA SER A 3 -35.24 7.99 -2.94
C SER A 3 -33.80 8.41 -3.21
N ILE A 4 -32.85 7.47 -3.16
CA ILE A 4 -31.47 7.72 -3.57
C ILE A 4 -31.52 8.03 -5.06
N ARG A 5 -31.14 9.25 -5.45
CA ARG A 5 -31.16 9.66 -6.86
C ARG A 5 -30.24 8.72 -7.65
N PRO A 6 -30.68 8.13 -8.78
CA PRO A 6 -29.96 7.09 -9.51
C PRO A 6 -28.51 7.46 -9.90
N TYR A 7 -28.23 8.76 -10.09
CA TYR A 7 -26.86 9.27 -10.31
C TYR A 7 -25.91 9.03 -9.13
N GLN A 8 -26.37 9.26 -7.90
CA GLN A 8 -25.56 9.03 -6.69
C GLN A 8 -25.27 7.53 -6.52
N GLN A 9 -26.24 6.67 -6.84
CA GLN A 9 -26.07 5.22 -6.79
C GLN A 9 -24.98 4.72 -7.77
N LYS A 10 -24.92 5.28 -8.99
CA LYS A 10 -23.88 4.93 -9.97
C LYS A 10 -22.47 5.24 -9.46
N ILE A 11 -22.27 6.40 -8.82
CA ILE A 11 -20.97 6.80 -8.25
C ILE A 11 -20.53 5.86 -7.13
N HIS A 12 -21.46 5.45 -6.26
CA HIS A 12 -21.15 4.53 -5.16
C HIS A 12 -20.74 3.14 -5.67
N ILE A 13 -21.40 2.63 -6.72
CA ILE A 13 -21.05 1.34 -7.32
C ILE A 13 -19.65 1.40 -7.94
N GLN A 14 -19.34 2.46 -8.70
CA GLN A 14 -18.02 2.60 -9.32
C GLN A 14 -16.89 2.68 -8.26
N ALA A 15 -17.09 3.48 -7.21
CA ALA A 15 -16.13 3.59 -6.12
C ALA A 15 -15.90 2.23 -5.42
N LEU A 16 -16.97 1.47 -5.18
CA LEU A 16 -16.88 0.14 -4.60
C LEU A 16 -16.14 -0.84 -5.53
N SER A 17 -16.44 -0.84 -6.83
CA SER A 17 -15.76 -1.68 -7.82
C SER A 17 -14.26 -1.38 -7.90
N TYR A 18 -13.87 -0.10 -7.97
CA TYR A 18 -12.45 0.27 -7.97
C TYR A 18 -11.75 -0.07 -6.66
N GLY A 19 -12.41 0.12 -5.51
CA GLY A 19 -11.88 -0.29 -4.21
C GLY A 19 -11.65 -1.80 -4.12
N ALA A 20 -12.62 -2.61 -4.55
CA ALA A 20 -12.50 -4.07 -4.56
C ALA A 20 -11.38 -4.55 -5.49
N LEU A 21 -11.27 -3.97 -6.69
CA LEU A 21 -10.17 -4.27 -7.62
C LEU A 21 -8.81 -3.87 -7.03
N ALA A 22 -8.72 -2.72 -6.37
CA ALA A 22 -7.48 -2.28 -5.71
C ALA A 22 -7.05 -3.25 -4.61
N ILE A 23 -7.97 -3.68 -3.75
CA ILE A 23 -7.71 -4.70 -2.71
C ILE A 23 -7.20 -6.00 -3.35
N ALA A 24 -7.87 -6.47 -4.41
CA ALA A 24 -7.49 -7.71 -5.11
C ALA A 24 -6.10 -7.61 -5.75
N LEU A 25 -5.77 -6.48 -6.38
CA LEU A 25 -4.46 -6.26 -6.98
C LEU A 25 -3.34 -6.20 -5.94
N VAL A 26 -3.58 -5.51 -4.82
CA VAL A 26 -2.62 -5.50 -3.70
C VAL A 26 -2.43 -6.91 -3.15
N PHE A 27 -3.52 -7.65 -2.90
CA PHE A 27 -3.44 -9.04 -2.44
C PHE A 27 -2.62 -9.93 -3.39
N ILE A 28 -2.95 -9.93 -4.68
CA ILE A 28 -2.27 -10.77 -5.67
C ILE A 28 -0.80 -10.39 -5.76
N SER A 29 -0.50 -9.09 -5.82
CA SER A 29 0.88 -8.61 -5.86
C SER A 29 1.65 -9.01 -4.61
N THR A 30 1.11 -8.78 -3.41
CA THR A 30 1.77 -9.16 -2.15
C THR A 30 1.98 -10.69 -2.05
N ARG A 31 0.99 -11.49 -2.41
CA ARG A 31 1.00 -12.95 -2.18
C ARG A 31 1.79 -13.76 -3.19
N PHE A 32 1.81 -13.33 -4.45
CA PHE A 32 2.43 -14.10 -5.54
C PHE A 32 3.81 -13.56 -5.94
N THR A 33 4.22 -12.42 -5.38
CA THR A 33 5.60 -11.92 -5.51
C THR A 33 6.43 -12.11 -4.24
N THR A 34 5.96 -12.97 -3.35
CA THR A 34 6.57 -13.23 -2.07
C THR A 34 7.94 -13.90 -2.21
N ILE A 35 8.96 -13.32 -1.59
CA ILE A 35 10.30 -13.90 -1.45
C ILE A 35 10.54 -14.11 0.06
N PRO A 36 10.80 -15.36 0.52
CA PRO A 36 11.03 -15.62 1.94
C PRO A 36 12.12 -14.73 2.54
N GLY A 37 11.82 -14.16 3.70
CA GLY A 37 12.76 -13.34 4.46
C GLY A 37 13.75 -14.17 5.28
N PRO A 38 14.71 -13.53 5.95
CA PRO A 38 15.70 -14.21 6.77
C PRO A 38 15.09 -14.86 8.02
N ILE A 39 13.94 -14.35 8.50
CA ILE A 39 13.24 -14.88 9.68
C ILE A 39 11.80 -15.24 9.28
N PRO A 40 11.48 -16.54 9.19
CA PRO A 40 10.11 -16.99 8.97
C PRO A 40 9.16 -16.58 10.11
N PRO A 41 7.87 -16.31 9.83
CA PRO A 41 7.22 -16.36 8.52
C PRO A 41 7.34 -15.04 7.73
N GLY A 42 8.26 -14.14 8.09
CA GLY A 42 8.47 -12.87 7.40
C GLY A 42 8.93 -13.03 5.95
N TYR A 43 8.54 -12.09 5.09
CA TYR A 43 8.81 -12.14 3.66
C TYR A 43 8.86 -10.77 3.00
N LEU A 44 9.56 -10.69 1.87
CA LEU A 44 9.57 -9.54 0.96
C LEU A 44 8.48 -9.68 -0.10
N ASN A 45 7.88 -8.56 -0.55
CA ASN A 45 6.93 -8.57 -1.67
C ASN A 45 6.92 -7.24 -2.47
N PHE A 46 6.31 -7.24 -3.65
CA PHE A 46 6.16 -6.06 -4.52
C PHE A 46 4.78 -5.39 -4.42
N GLY A 47 3.97 -5.71 -3.40
CA GLY A 47 2.65 -5.11 -3.20
C GLY A 47 2.68 -3.60 -2.98
N ASP A 48 3.76 -3.08 -2.40
CA ASP A 48 3.98 -1.67 -2.07
C ASP A 48 3.89 -0.79 -3.31
N THR A 49 4.43 -1.26 -4.44
CA THR A 49 4.28 -0.58 -5.73
C THR A 49 2.81 -0.41 -6.09
N VAL A 50 1.98 -1.44 -5.91
CA VAL A 50 0.54 -1.37 -6.20
C VAL A 50 -0.16 -0.43 -5.23
N ILE A 51 0.23 -0.42 -3.95
CA ILE A 51 -0.29 0.53 -2.96
C ILE A 51 0.02 1.97 -3.36
N PHE A 52 1.25 2.26 -3.78
CA PHE A 52 1.66 3.59 -4.27
C PHE A 52 0.87 4.00 -5.50
N LEU A 53 0.68 3.10 -6.46
CA LEU A 53 -0.12 3.37 -7.65
C LEU A 53 -1.60 3.57 -7.31
N CYS A 54 -2.16 2.84 -6.34
CA CYS A 54 -3.51 3.09 -5.83
C CYS A 54 -3.62 4.48 -5.20
N ALA A 55 -2.61 4.92 -4.46
CA ALA A 55 -2.56 6.26 -3.87
C ALA A 55 -2.55 7.36 -4.95
N LEU A 56 -1.76 7.15 -6.02
CA LEU A 56 -1.69 8.08 -7.16
C LEU A 56 -3.01 8.14 -7.94
N LEU A 57 -3.60 6.98 -8.23
CA LEU A 57 -4.74 6.87 -9.16
C LEU A 57 -6.10 7.06 -8.47
N LEU A 58 -6.26 6.52 -7.26
CA LEU A 58 -7.54 6.40 -6.56
C LEU A 58 -7.58 7.18 -5.23
N GLY A 59 -6.46 7.80 -4.84
CA GLY A 59 -6.35 8.64 -3.65
C GLY A 59 -6.13 7.88 -2.34
N TRP A 60 -5.86 8.64 -1.28
CA TRP A 60 -5.42 8.12 0.02
C TRP A 60 -6.40 7.15 0.70
N LYS A 61 -7.72 7.39 0.60
CA LYS A 61 -8.72 6.50 1.23
C LYS A 61 -8.71 5.12 0.61
N THR A 62 -8.65 5.07 -0.72
CA THR A 62 -8.62 3.80 -1.44
C THR A 62 -7.30 3.08 -1.19
N ALA A 63 -6.19 3.81 -1.20
CA ALA A 63 -4.87 3.24 -0.89
C ALA A 63 -4.76 2.72 0.55
N LEU A 64 -5.36 3.41 1.52
CA LEU A 64 -5.44 2.95 2.91
C LEU A 64 -6.15 1.60 2.98
N VAL A 65 -7.34 1.50 2.40
CA VAL A 65 -8.14 0.27 2.49
C VAL A 65 -7.51 -0.85 1.65
N ALA A 66 -7.02 -0.53 0.46
CA ALA A 66 -6.38 -1.50 -0.43
C ALA A 66 -5.09 -2.05 0.16
N GLY A 67 -4.21 -1.19 0.68
CA GLY A 67 -2.99 -1.59 1.37
C GLY A 67 -3.26 -2.43 2.61
N ALA A 68 -4.17 -1.95 3.47
CA ALA A 68 -4.54 -2.66 4.70
C ALA A 68 -5.11 -4.06 4.42
N LEU A 69 -6.22 -4.14 3.67
CA LEU A 69 -6.94 -5.39 3.48
C LEU A 69 -6.23 -6.33 2.52
N GLY A 70 -5.68 -5.80 1.42
CA GLY A 70 -5.00 -6.61 0.42
C GLY A 70 -3.78 -7.34 1.01
N SER A 71 -2.91 -6.61 1.70
CA SER A 71 -1.71 -7.20 2.28
C SER A 71 -1.99 -8.04 3.52
N MET A 72 -2.94 -7.66 4.38
CA MET A 72 -3.36 -8.52 5.50
C MET A 72 -3.90 -9.87 5.00
N LEU A 73 -4.74 -9.87 3.96
CA LEU A 73 -5.24 -11.11 3.38
C LEU A 73 -4.10 -11.96 2.81
N ALA A 74 -3.05 -11.32 2.27
CA ALA A 74 -1.87 -12.03 1.79
C ALA A 74 -1.15 -12.74 2.93
N ASP A 75 -0.94 -12.09 4.08
CA ASP A 75 -0.37 -12.71 5.29
C ASP A 75 -1.19 -13.92 5.76
N ILE A 76 -2.51 -13.76 5.86
CA ILE A 76 -3.42 -14.84 6.26
C ILE A 76 -3.28 -16.03 5.28
N SER A 77 -3.25 -15.75 3.97
CA SER A 77 -3.13 -16.79 2.95
C SER A 77 -1.72 -17.41 2.85
N TYR A 78 -0.70 -16.72 3.36
CA TYR A 78 0.67 -17.21 3.44
C TYR A 78 0.91 -18.06 4.70
N GLY A 79 0.10 -17.84 5.75
CA GLY A 79 0.28 -18.46 7.06
C GLY A 79 1.00 -17.56 8.08
N ALA A 80 1.27 -16.30 7.73
CA ALA A 80 1.90 -15.30 8.60
C ALA A 80 0.86 -14.60 9.51
N PHE A 81 0.08 -15.37 10.28
CA PHE A 81 -1.08 -14.84 11.03
C PHE A 81 -0.73 -13.75 12.06
N LEU A 82 0.46 -13.83 12.68
CA LEU A 82 0.93 -12.81 13.62
C LEU A 82 1.20 -11.46 12.94
N TYR A 83 1.61 -11.48 11.67
CA TYR A 83 1.84 -10.28 10.88
C TYR A 83 0.54 -9.65 10.39
N ALA A 84 -0.53 -10.42 10.17
CA ALA A 84 -1.79 -9.91 9.64
C ALA A 84 -2.31 -8.61 10.30
N PRO A 85 -2.46 -8.52 11.64
CA PRO A 85 -2.90 -7.27 12.28
C PRO A 85 -1.89 -6.13 12.15
N ILE A 86 -0.59 -6.44 12.15
CA ILE A 86 0.48 -5.45 11.96
C ILE A 86 0.43 -4.90 10.54
N THR A 87 0.40 -5.78 9.54
CA THR A 87 0.30 -5.45 8.12
C THR A 87 -0.95 -4.64 7.81
N LEU A 88 -2.10 -4.98 8.39
CA LEU A 88 -3.33 -4.18 8.26
C LEU A 88 -3.08 -2.71 8.61
N VAL A 89 -2.37 -2.45 9.73
CA VAL A 89 -2.08 -1.09 10.18
C VAL A 89 -0.97 -0.46 9.34
N VAL A 90 0.17 -1.14 9.20
CA VAL A 90 1.37 -0.60 8.53
C VAL A 90 1.10 -0.32 7.06
N LYS A 91 0.52 -1.27 6.33
CA LYS A 91 0.21 -1.11 4.89
C LYS A 91 -0.95 -0.14 4.65
N GLY A 92 -1.91 -0.09 5.58
CA GLY A 92 -2.95 0.93 5.55
C GLY A 92 -2.37 2.34 5.69
N LEU A 93 -1.47 2.54 6.66
CA LEU A 93 -0.82 3.84 6.87
C LEU A 93 0.15 4.19 5.75
N GLU A 94 0.87 3.21 5.20
CA GLU A 94 1.73 3.37 4.01
C GLU A 94 0.92 4.00 2.86
N GLY A 95 -0.20 3.37 2.47
CA GLY A 95 -1.06 3.88 1.40
C GLY A 95 -1.69 5.23 1.73
N ALA A 96 -2.13 5.43 2.98
CA ALA A 96 -2.72 6.68 3.44
C ALA A 96 -1.73 7.85 3.34
N VAL A 97 -0.50 7.67 3.86
CA VAL A 97 0.54 8.69 3.87
C VAL A 97 1.01 9.00 2.46
N THR A 98 1.23 7.98 1.62
CA THR A 98 1.56 8.20 0.21
C THR A 98 0.49 9.04 -0.48
N GLY A 99 -0.78 8.67 -0.33
CA GLY A 99 -1.87 9.43 -0.94
C GLY A 99 -1.99 10.84 -0.39
N TRP A 100 -1.91 11.03 0.93
CA TRP A 100 -2.02 12.36 1.54
C TRP A 100 -0.92 13.30 1.09
N ILE A 101 0.33 12.86 1.05
CA ILE A 101 1.43 13.69 0.57
C ILE A 101 1.21 14.05 -0.91
N CYS A 102 0.78 13.10 -1.75
CA CYS A 102 0.42 13.42 -3.13
C CYS A 102 -0.62 14.55 -3.22
N MET A 103 -1.63 14.54 -2.34
CA MET A 103 -2.67 15.57 -2.30
C MET A 103 -2.14 16.95 -1.90
N LEU A 104 -1.14 17.03 -1.02
CA LEU A 104 -0.61 18.31 -0.54
C LEU A 104 0.07 19.12 -1.65
N PHE A 105 0.67 18.43 -2.63
CA PHE A 105 1.41 19.06 -3.73
C PHE A 105 0.56 19.31 -4.98
N ASP A 106 -0.66 18.79 -5.02
CA ASP A 106 -1.63 19.09 -6.09
C ASP A 106 -2.99 19.34 -5.44
N HIS A 107 -3.30 20.59 -5.08
CA HIS A 107 -4.55 20.97 -4.41
C HIS A 107 -5.83 20.59 -5.19
N LYS A 108 -5.74 20.11 -6.43
CA LYS A 108 -6.86 19.55 -7.20
C LYS A 108 -7.06 18.04 -7.01
N PHE A 109 -6.35 17.38 -6.09
CA PHE A 109 -6.38 15.94 -5.78
C PHE A 109 -7.67 15.43 -5.10
N LYS A 110 -8.81 16.09 -5.30
CA LYS A 110 -10.08 15.64 -4.72
C LYS A 110 -10.71 14.47 -5.48
N THR A 111 -10.18 14.10 -6.64
CA THR A 111 -10.77 13.07 -7.50
C THR A 111 -9.70 12.41 -8.36
N ALA A 112 -9.87 11.09 -8.56
CA ALA A 112 -9.04 10.21 -9.38
C ALA A 112 -8.61 10.86 -10.71
N GLY A 113 -7.34 10.63 -11.06
CA GLY A 113 -6.72 11.07 -12.31
C GLY A 113 -6.19 12.50 -12.30
N ARG A 114 -4.89 12.68 -12.02
CA ARG A 114 -4.14 13.91 -12.37
C ARG A 114 -2.62 13.78 -12.25
N LYS A 115 -1.96 14.72 -12.95
CA LYS A 115 -0.56 14.77 -13.42
C LYS A 115 0.47 14.23 -12.41
N ALA A 116 1.45 13.48 -12.92
CA ALA A 116 2.68 13.20 -12.19
C ALA A 116 3.32 14.53 -11.74
N ASN A 117 3.31 14.76 -10.44
CA ASN A 117 3.88 15.90 -9.76
C ASN A 117 5.01 15.37 -8.86
N PRO A 118 6.09 16.14 -8.56
CA PRO A 118 7.07 15.79 -7.53
C PRO A 118 6.46 15.28 -6.20
N GLY A 119 5.22 15.66 -5.87
CA GLY A 119 4.46 15.09 -4.75
C GLY A 119 4.32 13.56 -4.74
N PHE A 120 4.34 12.89 -5.90
CA PHE A 120 4.26 11.42 -5.94
C PHE A 120 5.53 10.76 -5.40
N LEU A 121 6.70 11.25 -5.78
CA LEU A 121 7.97 10.75 -5.25
C LEU A 121 8.06 10.97 -3.74
N LEU A 122 7.69 12.16 -3.26
CA LEU A 122 7.66 12.45 -1.82
C LEU A 122 6.64 11.56 -1.08
N GLY A 123 5.50 11.28 -1.69
CA GLY A 123 4.50 10.37 -1.13
C GLY A 123 5.00 8.94 -1.04
N MET A 124 5.65 8.42 -2.07
CA MET A 124 6.25 7.09 -2.02
C MET A 124 7.35 7.00 -0.96
N LEU A 125 8.20 8.04 -0.84
CA LEU A 125 9.23 8.09 0.21
C LEU A 125 8.61 8.10 1.61
N GLY A 126 7.54 8.89 1.82
CA GLY A 126 6.80 8.90 3.08
C GLY A 126 6.16 7.54 3.40
N GLY A 127 5.51 6.92 2.42
CA GLY A 127 4.91 5.58 2.57
C GLY A 127 5.95 4.50 2.86
N ALA A 128 7.04 4.46 2.11
CA ALA A 128 8.14 3.54 2.36
C ALA A 128 8.75 3.74 3.75
N GLY A 129 8.87 4.98 4.21
CA GLY A 129 9.30 5.29 5.58
C GLY A 129 8.35 4.72 6.64
N VAL A 130 7.03 4.87 6.45
CA VAL A 130 6.02 4.28 7.33
C VAL A 130 6.13 2.76 7.35
N MET A 131 6.31 2.13 6.19
CA MET A 131 6.46 0.69 6.07
C MET A 131 7.69 0.20 6.83
N ILE A 132 8.87 0.76 6.54
CA ILE A 132 10.15 0.33 7.13
C ILE A 132 10.12 0.51 8.65
N THR A 133 9.67 1.67 9.13
CA THR A 133 9.61 1.96 10.57
C THR A 133 8.52 1.16 11.28
N GLY A 134 7.36 0.97 10.63
CA GLY A 134 6.23 0.22 11.17
C GLY A 134 6.58 -1.26 11.38
N TYR A 135 7.17 -1.92 10.39
CA TYR A 135 7.62 -3.30 10.54
C TYR A 135 8.75 -3.42 11.55
N PHE A 136 9.72 -2.51 11.55
CA PHE A 136 10.78 -2.52 12.56
C PHE A 136 10.24 -2.43 13.98
N ILE A 137 9.34 -1.48 14.27
CA ILE A 137 8.74 -1.33 15.61
C ILE A 137 7.92 -2.57 15.97
N ALA A 138 7.15 -3.09 15.02
CA ALA A 138 6.32 -4.26 15.27
C ALA A 138 7.15 -5.50 15.57
N GLU A 139 8.19 -5.78 14.80
CA GLU A 139 9.06 -6.94 15.02
C GLU A 139 9.94 -6.78 16.26
N ALA A 140 10.49 -5.58 16.48
CA ALA A 140 11.38 -5.33 17.60
C ALA A 140 10.66 -5.34 18.95
N PHE A 141 9.42 -4.86 19.00
CA PHE A 141 8.72 -4.63 20.25
C PHE A 141 7.38 -5.35 20.36
N LEU A 142 6.51 -5.30 19.35
CA LEU A 142 5.15 -5.84 19.48
C LEU A 142 5.11 -7.37 19.40
N LEU A 143 5.69 -7.95 18.35
CA LEU A 143 5.70 -9.38 18.11
C LEU A 143 6.55 -10.13 19.15
N GLY A 144 7.62 -9.50 19.64
CA GLY A 144 8.46 -10.06 20.71
C GLY A 144 7.71 -10.32 22.03
N PHE A 145 6.57 -9.65 22.27
CA PHE A 145 5.72 -9.97 23.42
C PHE A 145 4.92 -11.27 23.25
N PHE A 146 4.63 -11.67 22.01
CA PHE A 146 3.79 -12.84 21.71
C PHE A 146 4.61 -14.07 21.32
N ASP A 147 5.77 -13.87 20.69
CA ASP A 147 6.64 -14.95 20.25
C ASP A 147 8.13 -14.54 20.41
N PRO A 148 8.93 -15.29 21.20
CA PRO A 148 10.33 -14.98 21.50
C PRO A 148 11.26 -15.11 20.27
N THR A 149 10.78 -15.66 19.16
CA THR A 149 11.48 -15.63 17.86
C THR A 149 11.65 -14.19 17.36
N PHE A 150 10.73 -13.30 17.75
CA PHE A 150 10.80 -11.87 17.44
C PHE A 150 11.50 -11.09 18.56
N GLY A 151 11.72 -9.79 18.32
CA GLY A 151 12.47 -8.92 19.19
C GLY A 151 13.48 -8.09 18.42
N LEU A 152 14.33 -7.36 19.14
CA LEU A 152 15.26 -6.40 18.53
C LEU A 152 16.18 -7.04 17.48
N VAL A 153 16.63 -8.28 17.73
CA VAL A 153 17.44 -9.04 16.77
C VAL A 153 16.66 -9.24 15.47
N ALA A 154 15.41 -9.70 15.56
CA ALA A 154 14.58 -9.93 14.37
C ALA A 154 14.31 -8.65 13.59
N GLY A 155 13.95 -7.57 14.30
CA GLY A 155 13.74 -6.25 13.70
C GLY A 155 14.99 -5.75 12.97
N ILE A 156 16.19 -5.90 13.56
CA ILE A 156 17.45 -5.51 12.91
C ILE A 156 17.77 -6.42 11.71
N SER A 157 17.50 -7.73 11.81
CA SER A 157 17.77 -8.68 10.73
C SER A 157 16.90 -8.47 9.50
N ASN A 158 15.62 -8.11 9.67
CA ASN A 158 14.71 -7.84 8.57
C ASN A 158 14.85 -6.41 8.01
N LEU A 159 15.41 -5.48 8.78
CA LEU A 159 15.52 -4.08 8.37
C LEU A 159 16.20 -3.86 7.00
N PRO A 160 17.35 -4.49 6.68
CA PRO A 160 17.95 -4.38 5.35
C PRO A 160 17.01 -4.86 4.23
N MET A 161 16.25 -5.92 4.46
CA MET A 161 15.30 -6.44 3.48
C MET A 161 14.12 -5.48 3.27
N ASN A 162 13.63 -4.84 4.34
CA ASN A 162 12.58 -3.81 4.23
C ASN A 162 13.08 -2.59 3.44
N PHE A 163 14.35 -2.19 3.61
CA PHE A 163 14.96 -1.14 2.78
C PHE A 163 15.02 -1.53 1.30
N VAL A 164 15.42 -2.77 1.00
CA VAL A 164 15.45 -3.27 -0.39
C VAL A 164 14.03 -3.32 -0.97
N GLN A 165 13.06 -3.84 -0.23
CA GLN A 165 11.65 -3.87 -0.63
C GLN A 165 11.13 -2.47 -0.96
N GLY A 166 11.31 -1.53 -0.03
CA GLY A 166 10.88 -0.15 -0.21
C GLY A 166 11.55 0.51 -1.41
N GLY A 167 12.86 0.31 -1.57
CA GLY A 167 13.65 0.88 -2.68
C GLY A 167 13.23 0.34 -4.05
N VAL A 168 13.09 -0.98 -4.18
CA VAL A 168 12.64 -1.60 -5.44
C VAL A 168 11.20 -1.17 -5.76
N SER A 169 10.34 -1.10 -4.75
CA SER A 169 8.95 -0.71 -4.94
C SER A 169 8.78 0.76 -5.32
N LEU A 170 9.60 1.65 -4.76
CA LEU A 170 9.75 3.06 -5.13
C LEU A 170 10.18 3.19 -6.59
N LEU A 171 11.22 2.45 -7.00
CA LEU A 171 11.72 2.47 -8.37
C LEU A 171 10.65 1.99 -9.36
N ALA A 172 10.02 0.84 -9.08
CA ALA A 172 8.96 0.30 -9.92
C ALA A 172 7.75 1.25 -9.98
N GLY A 173 7.31 1.80 -8.85
CA GLY A 173 6.25 2.80 -8.79
C GLY A 173 6.60 4.04 -9.60
N TYR A 174 7.85 4.51 -9.53
CA TYR A 174 8.31 5.66 -10.30
C TYR A 174 8.31 5.38 -11.81
N LEU A 175 8.84 4.23 -12.25
CA LEU A 175 8.87 3.89 -13.67
C LEU A 175 7.47 3.67 -14.26
N LEU A 176 6.59 3.01 -13.52
CA LEU A 176 5.23 2.72 -13.97
C LEU A 176 4.33 3.95 -13.98
N HIS A 177 4.63 5.00 -13.21
CA HIS A 177 3.77 6.19 -13.19
C HIS A 177 3.72 6.89 -14.56
N PHE A 178 4.81 6.87 -15.35
CA PHE A 178 4.85 7.57 -16.63
C PHE A 178 3.83 7.03 -17.65
N PRO A 179 3.82 5.73 -17.99
CA PRO A 179 2.83 5.17 -18.91
C PRO A 179 1.42 5.23 -18.34
N LEU A 180 1.24 4.97 -17.03
CA LEU A 180 -0.08 5.06 -16.38
C LEU A 180 -0.69 6.46 -16.51
N MET A 181 0.11 7.50 -16.26
CA MET A 181 -0.36 8.88 -16.37
C MET A 181 -0.65 9.30 -17.81
N ARG A 182 0.00 8.68 -18.81
CA ARG A 182 -0.35 8.87 -20.23
C ARG A 182 -1.71 8.26 -20.53
N LEU A 183 -1.93 6.99 -20.15
CA LEU A 183 -3.20 6.29 -20.38
C LEU A 183 -4.39 6.97 -19.69
N VAL A 184 -4.20 7.46 -18.46
CA VAL A 184 -5.25 8.21 -17.74
C VAL A 184 -5.58 9.53 -18.45
N ARG A 185 -4.58 10.19 -19.05
CA ARG A 185 -4.79 11.44 -19.80
C ARG A 185 -5.45 11.21 -21.16
N GLU A 186 -5.13 10.09 -21.83
CA GLU A 186 -5.71 9.72 -23.12
C GLU A 186 -7.17 9.27 -23.01
N ASN A 187 -7.51 8.57 -21.93
CA ASN A 187 -8.88 8.06 -21.70
C ASN A 187 -9.74 8.99 -20.82
N GLY A 188 -9.15 10.02 -20.23
CA GLY A 188 -9.85 11.03 -19.45
C GLY A 188 -10.42 12.14 -20.32
N THR A 189 -11.66 11.97 -20.80
CA THR A 189 -12.54 13.03 -21.32
C THR A 189 -12.85 14.07 -20.24
#